data_AF-A0A819PT55-F1
#
_entry.id   AF-A0A819PT55-F1
#
_cell.length_a   1.000
_cell.length_b   1.000
_cell.length_c   1.000
_cell.angle_alpha   90.00
_cell.angle_beta   90.00
_cell.angle_gamma   90.00
#
_symmetry.space_group_name_H-M   'P 1'
#
loop_
_entity.id
_entity.type
_entity.pdbx_description
1 polymer ?
#
loop_
_entity_poly.entity_id
_entity_poly.type
_entity_poly.pdbx_seq_one_letter_code
_entity_poly.pdbx_strand_id
1 'polypeptide(L)'
;LAIQWGAIGDVGMVIENLGSNDTVVGGTLPQRMTSCLETIDYFLQQSTNIPVVSSYVLAEKLQKTSGSSTTSISLIEIIANILGISDASTMSSDSTLADLGLDSLGSVEIKQLLEQKYSISLANSKEIQQLTIKRLKEIDSNSSVSATTTTTINNTETKKTSSISSFDLSQLLPKDLMVLLNEKVKSNKYQHLFLIHPIEGHVEMLRELSQRLPITVFGLQSTNDVPNTSIEDIAAYYIKKIVETQPTGPYLIGGYSFGACIAVEIALQLPSIAQLLLLDGSHSYVATHTKQYRTKFNEPKHAEAAVLYAFLQQFIPNLDQKKILSDLANLPSYDARLLFAAEILDKTINIGIDNIILIAKRFHNKLLLAEKYVPSNKIPCQTILFRVQTSSEYSETIGDDYGLSTICQGPLQVLVIPGDHRTFLQGENVKILADQITTVTCNSS
;
A
#
# COMPACT_ATOMS: atom_id res chain seq x y z
N LEU A 1 -0.19 33.69 13.94
CA LEU A 1 -1.61 33.28 14.02
C LEU A 1 -2.19 33.27 12.62
N ALA A 2 -2.53 32.10 12.10
CA ALA A 2 -3.26 31.91 10.86
C ALA A 2 -4.69 31.48 11.20
N ILE A 3 -5.70 32.14 10.61
CA ILE A 3 -7.12 31.87 10.89
C ILE A 3 -7.78 31.40 9.61
N GLN A 4 -8.39 30.21 9.65
CA GLN A 4 -9.31 29.74 8.63
C GLN A 4 -10.73 30.24 8.93
N TRP A 5 -11.35 30.92 7.98
CA TRP A 5 -12.72 31.45 8.12
C TRP A 5 -13.73 30.60 7.33
N GLY A 6 -14.93 30.46 7.90
CA GLY A 6 -16.11 30.04 7.15
C GLY A 6 -16.63 31.16 6.22
N ALA A 7 -17.83 30.98 5.67
CA ALA A 7 -18.46 32.01 4.84
C ALA A 7 -18.61 33.33 5.64
N ILE A 8 -18.28 34.48 5.03
CA ILE A 8 -18.46 35.81 5.64
C ILE A 8 -19.52 36.54 4.82
N GLY A 9 -20.62 36.92 5.47
CA GLY A 9 -21.81 37.45 4.79
C GLY A 9 -21.69 38.90 4.36
N ASP A 10 -20.87 39.70 5.05
CA ASP A 10 -20.81 41.15 4.86
C ASP A 10 -19.80 41.59 3.76
N VAL A 11 -19.12 40.65 3.10
CA VAL A 11 -18.09 40.95 2.08
C VAL A 11 -18.17 40.00 0.87
N GLY A 12 -17.98 40.54 -0.33
CA GLY A 12 -17.84 39.77 -1.57
C GLY A 12 -19.15 39.29 -2.21
N MET A 13 -19.02 38.33 -3.13
CA MET A 13 -20.09 37.83 -4.02
C MET A 13 -21.33 37.26 -3.31
N VAL A 14 -21.24 36.96 -2.00
CA VAL A 14 -22.33 36.39 -1.19
C VAL A 14 -23.40 37.45 -0.90
N ILE A 15 -23.02 38.69 -0.56
CA ILE A 15 -24.00 39.76 -0.31
C ILE A 15 -24.62 40.28 -1.62
N GLU A 16 -23.86 40.25 -2.72
CA GLU A 16 -24.30 40.74 -4.04
C GLU A 16 -25.27 39.78 -4.73
N ASN A 17 -25.17 38.47 -4.50
CA ASN A 17 -25.99 37.47 -5.21
C ASN A 17 -27.05 36.76 -4.35
N LEU A 18 -26.88 36.70 -3.01
CA LEU A 18 -27.72 35.85 -2.15
C LEU A 18 -28.61 36.63 -1.17
N GLY A 19 -28.45 37.96 -1.08
CA GLY A 19 -29.41 38.90 -0.49
C GLY A 19 -29.70 38.79 1.02
N SER A 20 -29.40 37.67 1.69
CA SER A 20 -29.60 37.50 3.13
C SER A 20 -28.55 36.58 3.78
N ASN A 21 -28.28 36.83 5.07
CA ASN A 21 -27.29 36.12 5.88
C ASN A 21 -27.73 34.70 6.30
N ASP A 22 -28.86 34.21 5.81
CA ASP A 22 -29.41 32.89 6.13
C ASP A 22 -29.10 31.84 5.06
N THR A 23 -28.41 32.24 3.98
CA THR A 23 -28.09 31.33 2.87
C THR A 23 -26.88 30.47 3.23
N VAL A 24 -27.09 29.16 3.29
CA VAL A 24 -26.03 28.19 3.63
C VAL A 24 -25.03 28.08 2.47
N VAL A 25 -23.76 28.33 2.75
CA VAL A 25 -22.66 28.21 1.79
C VAL A 25 -21.68 27.17 2.31
N GLY A 26 -21.53 26.06 1.59
CA GLY A 26 -20.61 24.98 1.96
C GLY A 26 -20.89 24.37 3.35
N GLY A 27 -22.16 24.29 3.76
CA GLY A 27 -22.57 23.76 5.07
C GLY A 27 -22.39 24.73 6.25
N THR A 28 -21.94 25.96 6.00
CA THR A 28 -21.78 27.01 7.03
C THR A 28 -22.72 28.18 6.78
N LEU A 29 -23.16 28.84 7.85
CA LEU A 29 -23.88 30.10 7.77
C LEU A 29 -22.90 31.28 7.67
N PRO A 30 -23.19 32.29 6.84
CA PRO A 30 -22.36 33.48 6.73
C PRO A 30 -22.22 34.21 8.08
N GLN A 31 -20.99 34.39 8.54
CA GLN A 31 -20.67 35.20 9.72
C GLN A 31 -20.66 36.69 9.36
N ARG A 32 -21.12 37.53 10.29
CA ARG A 32 -20.96 38.98 10.17
C ARG A 32 -19.52 39.38 10.47
N MET A 33 -19.05 40.43 9.81
CA MET A 33 -17.70 40.95 10.00
C MET A 33 -17.44 41.37 11.45
N THR A 34 -18.46 41.87 12.16
CA THR A 34 -18.36 42.20 13.59
C THR A 34 -18.02 40.97 14.44
N SER A 35 -18.64 39.82 14.15
CA SER A 35 -18.35 38.56 14.84
C SER A 35 -16.94 38.05 14.53
N CYS A 36 -16.47 38.20 13.29
CA CYS A 36 -15.09 37.89 12.91
C CYS A 36 -14.08 38.75 13.67
N LEU A 37 -14.33 40.07 13.79
CA LEU A 37 -13.44 41.00 14.49
C LEU A 37 -13.37 40.73 16.01
N GLU A 38 -14.51 40.40 16.65
CA GLU A 38 -14.53 39.96 18.06
C GLU A 38 -13.75 38.66 18.27
N THR A 39 -13.86 37.73 17.33
CA THR A 39 -13.12 36.46 17.37
C THR A 39 -11.62 36.65 17.18
N ILE A 40 -11.20 37.62 16.36
CA ILE A 40 -9.79 37.99 16.21
C ILE A 40 -9.24 38.54 17.53
N ASP A 41 -9.98 39.42 18.21
CA ASP A 41 -9.55 39.96 19.51
C ASP A 41 -9.37 38.84 20.54
N TYR A 42 -10.29 37.88 20.58
CA TYR A 42 -10.16 36.69 21.41
C TYR A 42 -8.91 35.86 21.09
N PHE A 43 -8.62 35.61 19.80
CA PHE A 43 -7.44 34.83 19.41
C PHE A 43 -6.12 35.56 19.63
N LEU A 44 -6.10 36.90 19.54
CA LEU A 44 -4.91 37.71 19.83
C LEU A 44 -4.58 37.78 21.33
N GLN A 45 -5.56 37.58 22.19
CA GLN A 45 -5.39 37.58 23.66
C GLN A 45 -5.01 36.20 24.22
N GLN A 46 -4.91 35.16 23.39
CA GLN A 46 -4.52 33.83 23.85
C GLN A 46 -3.04 33.81 24.27
N SER A 47 -2.79 33.42 25.53
CA SER A 47 -1.44 33.29 26.09
C SER A 47 -0.70 32.01 25.66
N THR A 48 -1.42 31.09 25.02
CA THR A 48 -0.90 29.84 24.45
C THR A 48 -0.48 30.04 23.00
N ASN A 49 0.75 29.63 22.66
CA ASN A 49 1.36 29.82 21.34
C ASN A 49 0.78 28.86 20.28
N ILE A 50 -0.51 28.96 19.99
CA ILE A 50 -1.21 28.17 18.96
C ILE A 50 -1.12 28.93 17.63
N PRO A 51 -0.37 28.44 16.63
CA PRO A 51 -0.12 29.21 15.42
C PRO A 51 -1.27 29.20 14.42
N VAL A 52 -2.22 28.24 14.50
CA VAL A 52 -3.29 28.02 13.50
C VAL A 52 -4.63 27.72 14.18
N VAL A 53 -5.70 28.43 13.80
CA VAL A 53 -7.06 28.31 14.37
C VAL A 53 -8.15 28.43 13.29
N SER A 54 -9.39 28.02 13.58
CA SER A 54 -10.53 28.09 12.64
C SER A 54 -11.78 28.66 13.32
N SER A 55 -12.57 29.47 12.58
CA SER A 55 -13.85 30.04 13.04
C SER A 55 -14.91 29.99 11.92
N TYR A 56 -16.08 29.41 12.22
CA TYR A 56 -17.24 29.32 11.33
C TYR A 56 -18.51 29.02 12.11
N VAL A 57 -19.68 29.33 11.53
CA VAL A 57 -21.00 29.00 12.10
C VAL A 57 -21.59 27.82 11.32
N LEU A 58 -21.93 26.73 12.02
CA LEU A 58 -22.56 25.57 11.39
C LEU A 58 -24.02 25.89 11.05
N ALA A 59 -24.46 25.57 9.84
CA ALA A 59 -25.87 25.66 9.50
C ALA A 59 -26.64 24.49 10.15
N GLU A 60 -27.27 24.71 11.29
CA GLU A 60 -28.20 23.73 11.85
C GLU A 60 -29.44 23.62 10.96
N LYS A 61 -29.81 22.38 10.64
CA LYS A 61 -30.94 22.03 9.77
C LYS A 61 -32.23 22.47 10.46
N LEU A 62 -32.80 23.61 10.07
CA LEU A 62 -34.13 24.05 10.53
C LEU A 62 -35.17 22.97 10.18
N GLN A 63 -35.52 22.16 11.19
CA GLN A 63 -36.70 21.32 11.15
C GLN A 63 -37.93 22.22 11.10
N LYS A 64 -38.46 22.46 9.89
CA LYS A 64 -39.86 22.83 9.76
C LYS A 64 -40.69 21.57 9.94
N THR A 65 -41.41 21.58 11.05
CA THR A 65 -42.46 20.65 11.45
C THR A 65 -43.54 20.57 10.36
N SER A 66 -43.73 19.37 9.82
CA SER A 66 -45.01 18.86 9.33
C SER A 66 -44.97 17.36 9.51
N GLY A 67 -45.81 16.87 10.41
CA GLY A 67 -45.74 15.51 10.93
C GLY A 67 -46.08 14.46 9.88
N SER A 68 -45.28 13.40 9.86
CA SER A 68 -45.67 12.02 9.54
C SER A 68 -44.38 11.20 9.47
N SER A 69 -44.32 10.12 10.25
CA SER A 69 -43.44 8.95 10.09
C SER A 69 -41.96 9.18 9.74
N THR A 70 -41.05 8.69 10.60
CA THR A 70 -39.65 8.41 10.26
C THR A 70 -39.57 7.56 8.98
N THR A 71 -39.55 8.25 7.85
CA THR A 71 -39.35 7.68 6.53
C THR A 71 -37.90 7.98 6.23
N SER A 72 -37.08 6.94 6.14
CA SER A 72 -35.72 7.03 5.64
C SER A 72 -35.74 7.83 4.34
N ILE A 73 -35.18 9.03 4.33
CA ILE A 73 -35.03 9.83 3.10
C ILE A 73 -34.29 8.94 2.10
N SER A 74 -34.96 8.64 0.98
CA SER A 74 -34.45 7.70 -0.01
C SER A 74 -33.20 8.28 -0.68
N LEU A 75 -32.25 7.43 -1.06
CA LEU A 75 -31.01 7.86 -1.72
C LEU A 75 -31.29 8.74 -2.94
N ILE A 76 -32.40 8.48 -3.61
CA ILE A 76 -32.84 9.16 -4.83
C ILE A 76 -33.30 10.59 -4.53
N GLU A 77 -34.00 10.81 -3.42
CA GLU A 77 -34.41 12.16 -2.99
C GLU A 77 -33.20 13.02 -2.63
N ILE A 78 -32.17 12.42 -2.04
CA ILE A 78 -30.93 13.14 -1.71
C ILE A 78 -30.18 13.53 -2.99
N ILE A 79 -30.08 12.60 -3.95
CA ILE A 79 -29.41 12.85 -5.23
C ILE A 79 -30.19 13.87 -6.08
N ALA A 80 -31.52 13.82 -6.10
CA ALA A 80 -32.35 14.81 -6.78
C ALA A 80 -32.12 16.22 -6.21
N ASN A 81 -31.98 16.35 -4.88
CA ASN A 81 -31.67 17.63 -4.23
C ASN A 81 -30.26 18.14 -4.60
N ILE A 82 -29.25 17.26 -4.66
CA ILE A 82 -27.88 17.62 -5.08
C ILE A 82 -27.86 18.13 -6.53
N LEU A 83 -28.70 17.53 -7.40
CA LEU A 83 -28.85 17.95 -8.79
C LEU A 83 -29.79 19.15 -8.99
N GLY A 84 -30.41 19.68 -7.92
CA GLY A 84 -31.36 20.79 -8.00
C GLY A 84 -32.70 20.42 -8.65
N ILE A 85 -33.04 19.14 -8.72
CA ILE A 85 -34.28 18.62 -9.32
C ILE A 85 -35.36 18.53 -8.24
N SER A 86 -36.46 19.27 -8.42
CA SER A 86 -37.52 19.37 -7.41
C SER A 86 -38.43 18.14 -7.29
N ASP A 87 -38.45 17.26 -8.30
CA ASP A 87 -39.28 16.06 -8.31
C ASP A 87 -38.51 14.84 -8.87
N ALA A 88 -38.14 13.92 -7.98
CA ALA A 88 -37.39 12.70 -8.28
C ALA A 88 -38.12 11.70 -9.20
N SER A 89 -39.44 11.84 -9.38
CA SER A 89 -40.23 10.96 -10.26
C SER A 89 -40.05 11.26 -11.75
N THR A 90 -39.49 12.42 -12.09
CA THR A 90 -39.24 12.86 -13.49
C THR A 90 -37.97 12.28 -14.10
N MET A 91 -37.14 11.60 -13.30
CA MET A 91 -35.86 11.07 -13.72
C MET A 91 -36.03 9.72 -14.45
N SER A 92 -35.50 9.61 -15.67
CA SER A 92 -35.55 8.35 -16.41
C SER A 92 -34.62 7.33 -15.75
N SER A 93 -35.08 6.08 -15.58
CA SER A 93 -34.33 5.07 -14.81
C SER A 93 -33.02 4.65 -15.48
N ASP A 94 -32.92 4.84 -16.80
CA ASP A 94 -31.75 4.46 -17.61
C ASP A 94 -30.77 5.64 -17.87
N SER A 95 -31.14 6.87 -17.49
CA SER A 95 -30.23 8.03 -17.59
C SER A 95 -29.07 7.92 -16.60
N THR A 96 -27.87 8.31 -17.04
CA THR A 96 -26.71 8.43 -16.15
C THR A 96 -26.73 9.75 -15.40
N LEU A 97 -26.04 9.84 -14.26
CA LEU A 97 -25.93 11.10 -13.52
C LEU A 97 -25.26 12.21 -14.35
N ALA A 98 -24.34 11.87 -15.27
CA ALA A 98 -23.77 12.81 -16.23
C ALA A 98 -24.83 13.41 -17.16
N ASP A 99 -25.74 12.57 -17.68
CA ASP A 99 -26.82 13.01 -18.57
C ASP A 99 -27.82 13.93 -17.85
N LEU A 100 -27.89 13.80 -16.52
CA LEU A 100 -28.73 14.60 -15.62
C LEU A 100 -28.03 15.88 -15.12
N GLY A 101 -26.82 16.17 -15.63
CA GLY A 101 -26.11 17.41 -15.35
C GLY A 101 -25.22 17.39 -14.10
N LEU A 102 -24.81 16.20 -13.63
CA LEU A 102 -23.88 16.10 -12.50
C LEU A 102 -22.53 16.73 -12.82
N ASP A 103 -22.19 17.80 -12.10
CA ASP A 103 -20.90 18.47 -12.24
C ASP A 103 -19.81 17.84 -11.35
N SER A 104 -18.60 18.40 -11.40
CA SER A 104 -17.46 17.87 -10.64
C SER A 104 -17.60 18.01 -9.12
N LEU A 105 -18.39 18.98 -8.63
CA LEU A 105 -18.60 19.22 -7.20
C LEU A 105 -19.69 18.29 -6.64
N GLY A 106 -20.81 18.17 -7.34
CA GLY A 106 -21.87 17.20 -7.02
C GLY A 106 -21.37 15.76 -7.08
N SER A 107 -20.38 15.46 -7.94
CA SER A 107 -19.72 14.14 -7.95
C SER A 107 -19.03 13.81 -6.63
N VAL A 108 -18.46 14.80 -5.93
CA VAL A 108 -17.80 14.60 -4.63
C VAL A 108 -18.82 14.41 -3.51
N GLU A 109 -19.92 15.17 -3.53
CA GLU A 109 -20.99 15.04 -2.54
C GLU A 109 -21.69 13.67 -2.63
N ILE A 110 -21.98 13.21 -3.85
CA ILE A 110 -22.55 11.87 -4.08
C ILE A 110 -21.56 10.79 -3.67
N LYS A 111 -20.26 10.97 -3.94
CA LYS A 111 -19.21 10.04 -3.48
C LYS A 111 -19.26 9.87 -1.97
N GLN A 112 -19.23 10.99 -1.24
CA GLN A 112 -19.19 11.00 0.21
C GLN A 112 -20.45 10.38 0.82
N LEU A 113 -21.62 10.64 0.22
CA LEU A 113 -22.89 10.04 0.63
C LEU A 113 -22.89 8.51 0.47
N LEU A 114 -22.41 7.99 -0.66
CA LEU A 114 -22.33 6.55 -0.94
C LEU A 114 -21.30 5.85 -0.05
N GLU A 115 -20.16 6.50 0.20
CA GLU A 115 -19.10 5.98 1.08
C GLU A 115 -19.56 5.95 2.55
N GLN A 116 -20.21 7.00 3.03
CA GLN A 116 -20.59 7.13 4.44
C GLN A 116 -21.83 6.29 4.79
N LYS A 117 -22.84 6.25 3.91
CA LYS A 117 -24.13 5.60 4.23
C LYS A 117 -24.24 4.17 3.71
N TYR A 118 -23.53 3.82 2.64
CA TYR A 118 -23.65 2.50 1.99
C TYR A 118 -22.31 1.73 1.91
N SER A 119 -21.21 2.26 2.45
CA SER A 119 -19.86 1.65 2.39
C SER A 119 -19.39 1.35 0.95
N ILE A 120 -19.93 2.06 -0.03
CA ILE A 120 -19.55 1.94 -1.45
C ILE A 120 -18.47 2.98 -1.72
N SER A 121 -17.25 2.53 -2.00
CA SER A 121 -16.15 3.42 -2.40
C SER A 121 -15.97 3.38 -3.91
N LEU A 122 -16.15 4.54 -4.55
CA LEU A 122 -15.96 4.73 -5.98
C LEU A 122 -14.66 5.50 -6.20
N ALA A 123 -13.79 4.97 -7.06
CA ALA A 123 -12.39 5.38 -7.11
C ALA A 123 -12.19 6.68 -7.89
N ASN A 124 -13.08 7.01 -8.83
CA ASN A 124 -12.96 8.19 -9.68
C ASN A 124 -14.30 8.92 -9.92
N SER A 125 -14.24 10.20 -10.28
CA SER A 125 -15.43 11.03 -10.57
C SER A 125 -16.19 10.58 -11.83
N LYS A 126 -15.51 9.89 -12.76
CA LYS A 126 -16.12 9.35 -13.98
C LYS A 126 -17.06 8.16 -13.72
N GLU A 127 -16.73 7.32 -12.75
CA GLU A 127 -17.56 6.18 -12.30
C GLU A 127 -18.86 6.69 -11.70
N ILE A 128 -18.80 7.78 -10.92
CA ILE A 128 -19.97 8.41 -10.30
C ILE A 128 -20.87 9.01 -11.37
N GLN A 129 -20.28 9.71 -12.35
CA GLN A 129 -20.99 10.29 -13.48
C GLN A 129 -21.70 9.23 -14.35
N GLN A 130 -21.17 8.01 -14.42
CA GLN A 130 -21.77 6.90 -15.20
C GLN A 130 -22.82 6.09 -14.42
N LEU A 131 -23.07 6.40 -13.13
CA LEU A 131 -24.12 5.71 -12.37
C LEU A 131 -25.50 6.03 -12.95
N THR A 132 -26.35 5.01 -13.07
CA THR A 132 -27.75 5.19 -13.47
C THR A 132 -28.67 5.21 -12.27
N ILE A 133 -29.83 5.86 -12.41
CA ILE A 133 -30.87 5.91 -11.37
C ILE A 133 -31.36 4.50 -11.01
N LYS A 134 -31.39 3.57 -11.97
CA LYS A 134 -31.67 2.15 -11.73
C LYS A 134 -30.68 1.50 -10.77
N ARG A 135 -29.37 1.71 -10.97
CA ARG A 135 -28.34 1.16 -10.06
C ARG A 135 -28.41 1.77 -8.67
N LEU A 136 -28.73 3.05 -8.56
CA LEU A 136 -28.91 3.73 -7.28
C LEU A 136 -30.13 3.20 -6.49
N LYS A 137 -31.23 2.89 -7.19
CA LYS A 137 -32.41 2.21 -6.60
C LYS A 137 -32.09 0.82 -6.06
N GLU A 138 -31.26 0.05 -6.77
CA GLU A 138 -30.79 -1.27 -6.32
C GLU A 138 -29.93 -1.17 -5.07
N ILE A 139 -29.06 -0.16 -5.00
CA ILE A 139 -28.21 0.11 -3.83
C ILE A 139 -29.05 0.45 -2.59
N ASP A 140 -30.08 1.30 -2.73
CA ASP A 140 -30.92 1.73 -1.62
C ASP A 140 -31.80 0.57 -1.06
N SER A 141 -32.15 -0.39 -1.94
CA SER A 141 -33.00 -1.53 -1.57
C SER A 141 -32.25 -2.62 -0.77
N ASN A 142 -30.96 -2.83 -1.05
CA ASN A 142 -30.15 -3.90 -0.44
C ASN A 142 -29.67 -3.61 0.98
N SER A 143 -29.85 -2.40 1.51
CA SER A 143 -29.41 -1.98 2.85
C SER A 143 -30.35 -2.37 4.00
N SER A 144 -31.48 -3.05 3.73
CA SER A 144 -32.54 -3.26 4.74
C SER A 144 -32.64 -4.66 5.37
N VAL A 145 -31.77 -5.63 5.02
CA VAL A 145 -31.82 -6.98 5.62
C VAL A 145 -30.42 -7.52 5.92
N SER A 146 -30.15 -7.81 7.19
CA SER A 146 -28.98 -8.55 7.65
C SER A 146 -29.45 -9.78 8.44
N ALA A 147 -29.32 -10.98 7.86
CA ALA A 147 -29.09 -12.27 8.54
C ALA A 147 -29.26 -13.47 7.55
N THR A 148 -28.20 -14.26 7.43
CA THR A 148 -28.15 -15.70 7.07
C THR A 148 -28.84 -16.16 5.77
N THR A 149 -28.06 -16.59 4.77
CA THR A 149 -28.10 -17.93 4.13
C THR A 149 -27.02 -18.02 3.05
N THR A 150 -26.24 -19.09 3.09
CA THR A 150 -25.30 -19.52 2.06
C THR A 150 -26.05 -19.95 0.80
N THR A 151 -25.83 -19.27 -0.33
CA THR A 151 -26.11 -19.86 -1.65
C THR A 151 -25.12 -19.33 -2.68
N THR A 152 -24.29 -20.24 -3.17
CA THR A 152 -23.42 -20.13 -4.33
C THR A 152 -24.26 -19.85 -5.59
N ILE A 153 -23.85 -18.90 -6.43
CA ILE A 153 -23.90 -18.93 -7.91
C ILE A 153 -23.01 -17.79 -8.45
N ASN A 154 -22.36 -18.09 -9.57
CA ASN A 154 -21.20 -17.45 -10.20
C ASN A 154 -21.37 -16.02 -10.75
N ASN A 155 -20.20 -15.38 -10.86
CA ASN A 155 -19.70 -14.46 -11.90
C ASN A 155 -19.54 -12.95 -11.61
N THR A 156 -18.33 -12.52 -11.97
CA THR A 156 -17.85 -11.19 -12.41
C THR A 156 -17.52 -10.13 -11.34
N GLU A 157 -16.27 -10.21 -10.89
CA GLU A 157 -15.24 -9.15 -10.86
C GLU A 157 -15.64 -7.72 -10.47
N THR A 158 -15.08 -7.24 -9.36
CA THR A 158 -14.42 -5.91 -9.27
C THR A 158 -13.53 -5.91 -8.02
N LYS A 159 -12.27 -6.30 -8.20
CA LYS A 159 -11.23 -6.18 -7.17
C LYS A 159 -10.92 -4.69 -6.96
N LYS A 160 -11.12 -4.22 -5.72
CA LYS A 160 -10.74 -2.89 -5.25
C LYS A 160 -9.26 -2.65 -5.54
N THR A 161 -9.00 -1.58 -6.28
CA THR A 161 -7.69 -1.03 -6.61
C THR A 161 -7.04 -0.47 -5.34
N SER A 162 -5.91 -1.04 -4.94
CA SER A 162 -4.98 -0.40 -4.02
C SER A 162 -4.37 0.81 -4.73
N SER A 163 -4.62 2.00 -4.18
CA SER A 163 -4.00 3.24 -4.64
C SER A 163 -2.51 3.20 -4.32
N ILE A 164 -1.70 2.90 -5.33
CA ILE A 164 -0.24 3.04 -5.29
C ILE A 164 0.06 4.53 -5.07
N SER A 165 0.55 4.87 -3.88
CA SER A 165 1.17 6.18 -3.62
C SER A 165 2.28 6.41 -4.64
N SER A 166 2.39 7.63 -5.16
CA SER A 166 3.39 8.07 -6.13
C SER A 166 4.76 7.43 -5.86
N PHE A 167 5.14 6.43 -6.66
CA PHE A 167 6.44 5.76 -6.56
C PHE A 167 7.53 6.82 -6.75
N ASP A 168 8.42 6.99 -5.77
CA ASP A 168 9.62 7.79 -5.95
C ASP A 168 10.64 6.95 -6.73
N LEU A 169 10.75 7.29 -8.01
CA LEU A 169 11.46 6.55 -9.03
C LEU A 169 12.97 6.56 -8.87
N SER A 170 13.51 7.50 -8.08
CA SER A 170 14.92 7.53 -7.69
C SER A 170 15.33 6.32 -6.84
N GLN A 171 14.35 5.61 -6.26
CA GLN A 171 14.59 4.52 -5.32
C GLN A 171 14.81 3.17 -6.01
N LEU A 172 14.46 3.02 -7.29
CA LEU A 172 14.65 1.75 -8.04
C LEU A 172 16.11 1.48 -8.41
N LEU A 173 16.95 2.51 -8.40
CA LEU A 173 18.41 2.41 -8.58
C LEU A 173 19.12 3.09 -7.40
N PRO A 174 19.10 2.46 -6.22
CA PRO A 174 19.67 3.04 -5.02
C PRO A 174 21.18 3.24 -5.19
N LYS A 175 21.67 4.40 -4.73
CA LYS A 175 23.10 4.73 -4.72
C LYS A 175 23.77 4.33 -3.41
N ASP A 176 23.06 4.52 -2.30
CA ASP A 176 23.55 4.20 -0.98
C ASP A 176 23.25 2.75 -0.60
N LEU A 177 24.30 2.01 -0.26
CA LEU A 177 24.23 0.60 0.14
C LEU A 177 23.41 0.40 1.41
N MET A 178 23.51 1.35 2.34
CA MET A 178 22.85 1.29 3.64
C MET A 178 22.22 2.64 3.95
N VAL A 179 20.96 2.61 4.36
CA VAL A 179 20.21 3.81 4.74
C VAL A 179 19.63 3.65 6.14
N LEU A 180 19.56 4.75 6.88
CA LEU A 180 18.91 4.82 8.17
C LEU A 180 17.39 4.91 7.96
N LEU A 181 16.64 3.88 8.38
CA LEU A 181 15.18 3.84 8.22
C LEU A 181 14.47 4.51 9.39
N ASN A 182 15.04 4.42 10.59
CA ASN A 182 14.65 5.18 11.77
C ASN A 182 15.88 5.40 12.66
N GLU A 183 15.76 6.28 13.65
CA GLU A 183 16.73 6.41 14.73
C GLU A 183 16.01 6.34 16.07
N LYS A 184 16.50 5.47 16.97
CA LYS A 184 15.97 5.32 18.33
C LYS A 184 17.13 5.28 19.32
N VAL A 185 16.82 5.58 20.58
CA VAL A 185 17.78 5.38 21.68
C VAL A 185 18.09 3.89 21.77
N LYS A 186 19.37 3.53 22.01
CA LYS A 186 19.81 2.14 22.09
C LYS A 186 18.88 1.35 23.03
N SER A 187 18.30 0.27 22.51
CA SER A 187 17.62 -0.72 23.33
C SER A 187 18.64 -1.42 24.23
N ASN A 188 18.21 -1.86 25.41
CA ASN A 188 19.06 -2.56 26.37
C ASN A 188 19.55 -3.93 25.86
N LYS A 189 18.89 -4.52 24.85
CA LYS A 189 19.19 -5.89 24.36
C LYS A 189 19.98 -5.94 23.05
N TYR A 190 19.63 -5.10 22.07
CA TYR A 190 20.27 -5.06 20.75
C TYR A 190 20.52 -3.63 20.32
N GLN A 191 21.64 -3.38 19.64
CA GLN A 191 21.98 -2.03 19.17
C GLN A 191 21.18 -1.64 17.93
N HIS A 192 21.19 -2.50 16.91
CA HIS A 192 20.61 -2.22 15.61
C HIS A 192 19.92 -3.45 15.01
N LEU A 193 18.86 -3.21 14.23
CA LEU A 193 18.27 -4.18 13.31
C LEU A 193 18.74 -3.85 11.89
N PHE A 194 19.29 -4.83 11.18
CA PHE A 194 19.66 -4.70 9.76
C PHE A 194 18.62 -5.42 8.90
N LEU A 195 17.87 -4.69 8.07
CA LEU A 195 16.87 -5.23 7.17
C LEU A 195 17.38 -5.32 5.73
N ILE A 196 17.30 -6.50 5.13
CA ILE A 196 17.70 -6.74 3.74
C ILE A 196 16.52 -6.51 2.79
N HIS A 197 16.77 -5.78 1.70
CA HIS A 197 15.80 -5.43 0.68
C HIS A 197 15.05 -6.65 0.07
N PRO A 198 13.80 -6.48 -0.39
CA PRO A 198 13.08 -7.43 -1.23
C PRO A 198 13.59 -7.41 -2.68
N ILE A 199 12.92 -8.12 -3.59
CA ILE A 199 13.45 -8.35 -4.94
C ILE A 199 13.62 -7.06 -5.75
N GLU A 200 12.80 -6.05 -5.47
CA GLU A 200 12.85 -4.71 -6.03
C GLU A 200 14.22 -4.03 -5.80
N GLY A 201 14.93 -4.36 -4.70
CA GLY A 201 16.28 -3.88 -4.44
C GLY A 201 16.40 -2.67 -3.52
N HIS A 202 15.29 -2.10 -3.06
CA HIS A 202 15.25 -0.94 -2.17
C HIS A 202 14.38 -1.21 -0.94
N VAL A 203 14.55 -0.43 0.11
CA VAL A 203 13.96 -0.70 1.44
C VAL A 203 12.82 0.24 1.83
N GLU A 204 12.36 1.09 0.91
CA GLU A 204 11.40 2.15 1.26
C GLU A 204 10.09 1.60 1.84
N MET A 205 9.60 0.47 1.31
CA MET A 205 8.39 -0.18 1.83
C MET A 205 8.53 -0.70 3.27
N LEU A 206 9.75 -0.78 3.81
CA LEU A 206 10.03 -1.17 5.18
C LEU A 206 10.11 0.05 6.12
N ARG A 207 9.99 1.29 5.61
CA ARG A 207 10.13 2.50 6.41
C ARG A 207 9.02 2.65 7.45
N GLU A 208 7.76 2.41 7.07
CA GLU A 208 6.64 2.48 8.02
C GLU A 208 6.82 1.50 9.18
N LEU A 209 7.18 0.24 8.87
CA LEU A 209 7.52 -0.77 9.87
C LEU A 209 8.64 -0.27 10.79
N SER A 210 9.73 0.20 10.18
CA SER A 210 10.92 0.63 10.92
C SER A 210 10.60 1.76 11.89
N GLN A 211 9.82 2.76 11.50
CA GLN A 211 9.46 3.90 12.36
C GLN A 211 8.73 3.49 13.65
N ARG A 212 8.00 2.37 13.61
CA ARG A 212 7.25 1.81 14.74
C ARG A 212 8.09 0.98 15.70
N LEU A 213 9.26 0.51 15.27
CA LEU A 213 10.12 -0.32 16.11
C LEU A 213 10.87 0.53 17.17
N PRO A 214 11.09 -0.02 18.38
CA PRO A 214 11.81 0.67 19.46
C PRO A 214 13.34 0.60 19.33
N ILE A 215 13.85 0.10 18.21
CA ILE A 215 15.26 -0.09 17.91
C ILE A 215 15.63 0.68 16.64
N THR A 216 16.89 1.13 16.54
CA THR A 216 17.45 1.71 15.32
C THR A 216 17.55 0.68 14.21
N VAL A 217 17.05 1.01 13.02
CA VAL A 217 16.94 0.12 11.87
C VAL A 217 17.73 0.69 10.71
N PHE A 218 18.64 -0.12 10.19
CA PHE A 218 19.34 0.13 8.94
C PHE A 218 18.76 -0.77 7.84
N GLY A 219 18.46 -0.20 6.68
CA GLY A 219 18.07 -0.95 5.50
C GLY A 219 19.24 -1.10 4.53
N LEU A 220 19.48 -2.32 4.02
CA LEU A 220 20.48 -2.60 3.00
C LEU A 220 19.84 -2.71 1.61
N GLN A 221 20.43 -2.02 0.64
CA GLN A 221 19.91 -1.86 -0.73
C GLN A 221 20.83 -2.49 -1.78
N SER A 222 20.23 -2.90 -2.91
CA SER A 222 20.92 -3.49 -4.05
C SER A 222 21.49 -2.41 -4.97
N THR A 223 22.63 -1.82 -4.60
CA THR A 223 23.33 -0.82 -5.44
C THR A 223 24.06 -1.47 -6.62
N ASN A 224 24.69 -0.66 -7.48
CA ASN A 224 25.41 -1.14 -8.65
C ASN A 224 26.63 -2.01 -8.33
N ASP A 225 27.24 -1.80 -7.16
CA ASP A 225 28.48 -2.46 -6.75
C ASP A 225 28.21 -3.80 -6.04
N VAL A 226 26.96 -4.08 -5.69
CA VAL A 226 26.57 -5.35 -5.09
C VAL A 226 26.81 -6.48 -6.11
N PRO A 227 27.54 -7.55 -5.73
CA PRO A 227 27.78 -8.68 -6.62
C PRO A 227 26.49 -9.29 -7.15
N ASN A 228 26.54 -9.82 -8.37
CA ASN A 228 25.40 -10.44 -9.04
C ASN A 228 25.63 -11.92 -9.36
N THR A 229 26.58 -12.55 -8.68
CA THR A 229 27.09 -13.90 -8.94
C THR A 229 26.41 -15.00 -8.11
N SER A 230 26.18 -14.77 -6.82
CA SER A 230 25.59 -15.73 -5.88
C SER A 230 24.92 -15.02 -4.69
N ILE A 231 24.09 -15.72 -3.92
CA ILE A 231 23.50 -15.15 -2.68
C ILE A 231 24.58 -14.99 -1.61
N GLU A 232 25.55 -15.91 -1.61
CA GLU A 232 26.74 -15.95 -0.77
C GLU A 232 27.62 -14.71 -0.94
N ASP A 233 27.87 -14.30 -2.19
CA ASP A 233 28.65 -13.10 -2.50
C ASP A 233 27.90 -11.82 -2.12
N ILE A 234 26.58 -11.79 -2.30
CA ILE A 234 25.73 -10.66 -1.88
C ILE A 234 25.77 -10.53 -0.35
N ALA A 235 25.60 -11.63 0.38
CA ALA A 235 25.67 -11.67 1.83
C ALA A 235 27.05 -11.22 2.34
N ALA A 236 28.13 -11.74 1.76
CA ALA A 236 29.50 -11.33 2.10
C ALA A 236 29.74 -9.83 1.87
N TYR A 237 29.17 -9.27 0.80
CA TYR A 237 29.24 -7.84 0.51
C TYR A 237 28.47 -7.01 1.56
N TYR A 238 27.27 -7.44 1.94
CA TYR A 238 26.45 -6.79 2.98
C TYR A 238 27.08 -6.88 4.38
N ILE A 239 27.69 -8.01 4.72
CA ILE A 239 28.37 -8.21 6.00
C ILE A 239 29.47 -7.17 6.22
N LYS A 240 30.25 -6.82 5.18
CA LYS A 240 31.29 -5.78 5.30
C LYS A 240 30.69 -4.47 5.83
N LYS A 241 29.56 -4.04 5.26
CA LYS A 241 28.89 -2.82 5.69
C LYS A 241 28.25 -2.93 7.07
N ILE A 242 27.67 -4.09 7.39
CA ILE A 242 27.10 -4.36 8.73
C ILE A 242 28.19 -4.28 9.80
N VAL A 243 29.36 -4.88 9.57
CA VAL A 243 30.49 -4.89 10.52
C VAL A 243 31.16 -3.51 10.64
N GLU A 244 31.24 -2.74 9.54
CA GLU A 244 31.66 -1.33 9.61
C GLU A 244 30.78 -0.50 10.54
N THR A 245 29.46 -0.70 10.48
CA THR A 245 28.48 0.03 11.29
C THR A 245 28.42 -0.50 12.73
N GLN A 246 28.50 -1.82 12.91
CA GLN A 246 28.49 -2.50 14.20
C GLN A 246 29.63 -3.55 14.27
N PRO A 247 30.82 -3.18 14.78
CA PRO A 247 32.00 -4.04 14.74
C PRO A 247 31.87 -5.35 15.52
N THR A 248 31.00 -5.38 16.54
CA THR A 248 30.82 -6.55 17.41
C THR A 248 29.35 -6.93 17.53
N GLY A 249 29.08 -8.23 17.54
CA GLY A 249 27.77 -8.78 17.83
C GLY A 249 27.28 -8.55 19.28
N PRO A 250 26.11 -9.09 19.63
CA PRO A 250 25.29 -9.93 18.76
C PRO A 250 24.52 -9.11 17.69
N TYR A 251 24.39 -9.68 16.50
CA TYR A 251 23.67 -9.07 15.38
C TYR A 251 22.20 -9.47 15.37
N LEU A 252 21.32 -8.51 15.07
CA LEU A 252 19.92 -8.76 14.75
C LEU A 252 19.73 -8.49 13.26
N ILE A 253 19.46 -9.54 12.50
CA ILE A 253 19.33 -9.49 11.04
C ILE A 253 17.89 -9.83 10.68
N GLY A 254 17.33 -9.10 9.71
CA GLY A 254 16.05 -9.47 9.12
C GLY A 254 16.03 -9.33 7.61
N GLY A 255 15.12 -10.06 6.97
CA GLY A 255 14.97 -10.04 5.52
C GLY A 255 13.51 -10.18 5.13
N TYR A 256 13.08 -9.34 4.20
CA TYR A 256 11.73 -9.37 3.65
C TYR A 256 11.72 -10.04 2.28
N SER A 257 10.81 -11.00 2.07
CA SER A 257 10.62 -11.67 0.78
C SER A 257 11.94 -12.26 0.25
N PHE A 258 12.41 -11.84 -0.92
CA PHE A 258 13.74 -12.19 -1.46
C PHE A 258 14.88 -11.92 -0.48
N GLY A 259 14.81 -10.82 0.28
CA GLY A 259 15.82 -10.49 1.30
C GLY A 259 15.96 -11.54 2.40
N ALA A 260 14.95 -12.40 2.60
CA ALA A 260 15.00 -13.49 3.57
C ALA A 260 16.08 -14.53 3.22
N CYS A 261 16.29 -14.87 1.94
CA CYS A 261 17.32 -15.84 1.56
C CYS A 261 18.73 -15.29 1.78
N ILE A 262 18.93 -13.99 1.52
CA ILE A 262 20.17 -13.27 1.82
C ILE A 262 20.38 -13.18 3.33
N ALA A 263 19.33 -12.86 4.10
CA ALA A 263 19.41 -12.77 5.57
C ALA A 263 19.78 -14.12 6.20
N VAL A 264 19.26 -15.24 5.67
CA VAL A 264 19.68 -16.59 6.05
C VAL A 264 21.18 -16.78 5.79
N GLU A 265 21.67 -16.42 4.61
CA GLU A 265 23.09 -16.58 4.30
C GLU A 265 23.99 -15.68 5.16
N ILE A 266 23.55 -14.45 5.44
CA ILE A 266 24.24 -13.56 6.40
C ILE A 266 24.33 -14.22 7.79
N ALA A 267 23.27 -14.89 8.24
CA ALA A 267 23.25 -15.61 9.51
C ALA A 267 24.20 -16.80 9.55
N LEU A 268 24.50 -17.42 8.41
CA LEU A 268 25.45 -18.52 8.30
C LEU A 268 26.90 -18.04 8.28
N GLN A 269 27.15 -16.87 7.67
CA GLN A 269 28.50 -16.30 7.55
C GLN A 269 28.93 -15.47 8.77
N LEU A 270 27.98 -14.87 9.52
CA LEU A 270 28.28 -14.08 10.71
C LEU A 270 28.54 -14.97 11.95
N PRO A 271 29.62 -14.72 12.71
CA PRO A 271 29.96 -15.56 13.86
C PRO A 271 29.12 -15.31 15.13
N SER A 272 28.39 -14.19 15.22
CA SER A 272 27.66 -13.78 16.44
C SER A 272 26.30 -13.19 16.11
N ILE A 273 25.39 -14.02 15.60
CA ILE A 273 24.00 -13.63 15.37
C ILE A 273 23.13 -13.99 16.58
N ALA A 274 22.36 -13.03 17.09
CA ALA A 274 21.39 -13.28 18.17
C ALA A 274 20.11 -13.91 17.63
N GLN A 275 19.52 -13.25 16.64
CA GLN A 275 18.21 -13.58 16.12
C GLN A 275 18.13 -13.24 14.63
N LEU A 276 17.39 -14.07 13.90
CA LEU A 276 17.04 -13.89 12.50
C LEU A 276 15.53 -13.66 12.36
N LEU A 277 15.14 -12.50 11.81
CA LEU A 277 13.74 -12.10 11.61
C LEU A 277 13.37 -12.19 10.13
N LEU A 278 12.55 -13.16 9.75
CA LEU A 278 12.14 -13.36 8.36
C LEU A 278 10.73 -12.83 8.14
N LEU A 279 10.59 -11.80 7.31
CA LEU A 279 9.30 -11.18 6.99
C LEU A 279 8.77 -11.82 5.70
N ASP A 280 7.75 -12.66 5.84
CA ASP A 280 7.08 -13.40 4.77
C ASP A 280 8.02 -13.95 3.69
N GLY A 281 9.06 -14.68 4.12
CA GLY A 281 10.08 -15.20 3.23
C GLY A 281 10.98 -16.24 3.90
N SER A 282 11.73 -16.98 3.09
CA SER A 282 12.74 -17.95 3.53
C SER A 282 13.75 -18.18 2.41
N HIS A 283 14.76 -19.02 2.66
CA HIS A 283 15.67 -19.52 1.63
C HIS A 283 14.95 -20.18 0.44
N SER A 284 13.81 -20.83 0.68
CA SER A 284 13.05 -21.56 -0.33
C SER A 284 11.92 -20.74 -0.96
N TYR A 285 11.56 -19.60 -0.38
CA TYR A 285 10.37 -18.83 -0.80
C TYR A 285 10.43 -18.46 -2.29
N VAL A 286 11.40 -17.63 -2.71
CA VAL A 286 11.51 -17.22 -4.12
C VAL A 286 11.90 -18.39 -5.03
N ALA A 287 12.71 -19.33 -4.53
CA ALA A 287 13.15 -20.50 -5.29
C ALA A 287 11.98 -21.37 -5.73
N THR A 288 11.03 -21.66 -4.83
CA THR A 288 9.87 -22.49 -5.14
C THR A 288 8.94 -21.79 -6.14
N HIS A 289 8.69 -20.49 -5.97
CA HIS A 289 7.91 -19.71 -6.95
C HIS A 289 8.56 -19.77 -8.33
N THR A 290 9.87 -19.51 -8.41
CA THR A 290 10.60 -19.48 -9.68
C THR A 290 10.61 -20.86 -10.36
N LYS A 291 10.88 -21.94 -9.61
CA LYS A 291 10.90 -23.32 -10.14
C LYS A 291 9.53 -23.74 -10.65
N GLN A 292 8.48 -23.56 -9.85
CA GLN A 292 7.12 -23.98 -10.23
C GLN A 292 6.62 -23.25 -11.47
N TYR A 293 6.95 -21.96 -11.61
CA TYR A 293 6.62 -21.22 -12.82
C TYR A 293 7.47 -21.67 -14.01
N ARG A 294 8.78 -21.85 -13.84
CA ARG A 294 9.68 -22.33 -14.90
C ARG A 294 9.28 -23.70 -15.43
N THR A 295 8.92 -24.64 -14.57
CA THR A 295 8.55 -26.01 -14.98
C THR A 295 7.26 -26.08 -15.79
N LYS A 296 6.43 -25.03 -15.78
CA LYS A 296 5.24 -24.92 -16.65
C LYS A 296 5.59 -24.63 -18.11
N PHE A 297 6.85 -24.28 -18.41
CA PHE A 297 7.29 -23.86 -19.75
C PHE A 297 8.36 -24.80 -20.30
N ASN A 298 8.14 -25.30 -21.51
CA ASN A 298 9.06 -26.23 -22.18
C ASN A 298 10.23 -25.51 -22.91
N GLU A 299 10.07 -24.22 -23.23
CA GLU A 299 11.04 -23.46 -24.01
C GLU A 299 11.55 -22.23 -23.25
N PRO A 300 12.86 -21.90 -23.33
CA PRO A 300 13.46 -20.78 -22.60
C PRO A 300 12.75 -19.43 -22.81
N LYS A 301 12.28 -19.16 -24.04
CA LYS A 301 11.59 -17.91 -24.37
C LYS A 301 10.30 -17.66 -23.58
N HIS A 302 9.58 -18.73 -23.24
CA HIS A 302 8.35 -18.61 -22.46
C HIS A 302 8.65 -18.35 -20.99
N ALA A 303 9.73 -18.94 -20.46
CA ALA A 303 10.21 -18.63 -19.11
C ALA A 303 10.70 -17.18 -19.00
N GLU A 304 11.47 -16.70 -19.99
CA GLU A 304 11.89 -15.29 -20.07
C GLU A 304 10.69 -14.34 -20.14
N ALA A 305 9.69 -14.65 -20.97
CA ALA A 305 8.47 -13.88 -21.08
C ALA A 305 7.70 -13.82 -19.74
N ALA A 306 7.61 -14.95 -19.02
CA ALA A 306 6.95 -15.00 -17.73
C ALA A 306 7.66 -14.14 -16.67
N VAL A 307 9.00 -14.17 -16.64
CA VAL A 307 9.79 -13.31 -15.73
C VAL A 307 9.57 -11.83 -16.04
N LEU A 308 9.57 -11.44 -17.31
CA LEU A 308 9.35 -10.05 -17.70
C LEU A 308 7.91 -9.59 -17.48
N TYR A 309 6.93 -10.48 -17.62
CA TYR A 309 5.55 -10.21 -17.21
C TYR A 309 5.46 -9.96 -15.69
N ALA A 310 6.09 -10.83 -14.88
CA ALA A 310 6.13 -10.64 -13.43
C ALA A 310 6.86 -9.35 -13.02
N PHE A 311 7.87 -8.93 -13.79
CA PHE A 311 8.49 -7.62 -13.65
C PHE A 311 7.50 -6.48 -13.88
N LEU A 312 6.78 -6.49 -15.00
CA LEU A 312 5.80 -5.44 -15.34
C LEU A 312 4.65 -5.34 -14.34
N GLN A 313 4.17 -6.49 -13.87
CA GLN A 313 3.04 -6.58 -12.93
C GLN A 313 3.34 -5.93 -11.57
N GLN A 314 4.61 -5.74 -11.20
CA GLN A 314 4.97 -5.01 -9.97
C GLN A 314 4.60 -3.53 -10.03
N PHE A 315 4.53 -2.96 -11.22
CA PHE A 315 4.36 -1.52 -11.43
C PHE A 315 3.01 -1.16 -12.03
N ILE A 316 2.47 -2.03 -12.88
CA ILE A 316 1.21 -1.80 -13.56
C ILE A 316 0.22 -2.84 -13.03
N PRO A 317 -0.77 -2.45 -12.21
CA PRO A 317 -1.83 -3.35 -11.84
C PRO A 317 -2.73 -3.62 -13.06
N ASN A 318 -3.16 -4.87 -13.24
CA ASN A 318 -4.08 -5.30 -14.30
C ASN A 318 -3.53 -5.32 -15.75
N LEU A 319 -2.28 -5.76 -15.98
CA LEU A 319 -1.87 -6.12 -17.34
C LEU A 319 -2.67 -7.32 -17.86
N ASP A 320 -3.00 -7.31 -19.14
CA ASP A 320 -3.50 -8.48 -19.85
C ASP A 320 -2.40 -9.56 -19.94
N GLN A 321 -2.47 -10.52 -19.02
CA GLN A 321 -1.49 -11.60 -18.91
C GLN A 321 -1.32 -12.38 -20.21
N LYS A 322 -2.42 -12.77 -20.85
CA LYS A 322 -2.39 -13.66 -22.01
C LYS A 322 -1.74 -12.95 -23.20
N LYS A 323 -2.13 -11.69 -23.43
CA LYS A 323 -1.57 -10.89 -24.51
C LYS A 323 -0.09 -10.61 -24.30
N ILE A 324 0.30 -10.13 -23.12
CA ILE A 324 1.69 -9.72 -22.86
C ILE A 324 2.64 -10.91 -22.91
N LEU A 325 2.25 -12.07 -22.36
CA LEU A 325 3.07 -13.28 -22.46
C LEU A 325 3.24 -13.74 -23.92
N SER A 326 2.18 -13.66 -24.72
CA SER A 326 2.23 -14.00 -26.15
C SER A 326 3.16 -13.06 -26.92
N ASP A 327 3.01 -11.74 -26.72
CA ASP A 327 3.83 -10.73 -27.39
C ASP A 327 5.32 -10.90 -27.04
N LEU A 328 5.63 -11.08 -25.75
CA LEU A 328 7.00 -11.35 -25.29
C LEU A 328 7.55 -12.67 -25.87
N ALA A 329 6.77 -13.75 -25.89
CA ALA A 329 7.23 -15.04 -26.40
C ALA A 329 7.52 -15.01 -27.92
N ASN A 330 6.82 -14.16 -28.68
CA ASN A 330 7.00 -14.04 -30.14
C ASN A 330 8.20 -13.18 -30.55
N LEU A 331 8.82 -12.44 -29.63
CA LEU A 331 10.01 -11.66 -29.92
C LEU A 331 11.25 -12.54 -30.13
N PRO A 332 12.21 -12.13 -30.98
CA PRO A 332 13.29 -13.00 -31.46
C PRO A 332 14.42 -13.22 -30.46
N SER A 333 14.60 -12.34 -29.48
CA SER A 333 15.73 -12.41 -28.53
C SER A 333 15.35 -11.92 -27.14
N TYR A 334 16.18 -12.23 -26.14
CA TYR A 334 15.99 -11.74 -24.78
C TYR A 334 16.10 -10.21 -24.70
N ASP A 335 17.05 -9.60 -25.43
CA ASP A 335 17.17 -8.13 -25.48
C ASP A 335 15.95 -7.47 -26.13
N ALA A 336 15.35 -8.08 -27.17
CA ALA A 336 14.10 -7.57 -27.76
C ALA A 336 12.93 -7.62 -26.76
N ARG A 337 12.85 -8.69 -25.96
CA ARG A 337 11.83 -8.81 -24.89
C ARG A 337 12.02 -7.78 -23.79
N LEU A 338 13.27 -7.53 -23.39
CA LEU A 338 13.61 -6.49 -22.42
C LEU A 338 13.23 -5.10 -22.93
N LEU A 339 13.56 -4.79 -24.19
CA LEU A 339 13.18 -3.52 -24.81
C LEU A 339 11.66 -3.35 -24.84
N PHE A 340 10.92 -4.38 -25.26
CA PHE A 340 9.46 -4.35 -25.25
C PHE A 340 8.87 -4.10 -23.86
N ALA A 341 9.37 -4.81 -22.84
CA ALA A 341 8.95 -4.57 -21.45
C ALA A 341 9.30 -3.15 -20.99
N ALA A 342 10.49 -2.66 -21.35
CA ALA A 342 10.91 -1.32 -21.02
C ALA A 342 10.03 -0.23 -21.66
N GLU A 343 9.68 -0.37 -22.94
CA GLU A 343 8.78 0.56 -23.64
C GLU A 343 7.36 0.59 -23.07
N ILE A 344 6.85 -0.55 -22.55
CA ILE A 344 5.57 -0.57 -21.85
C ILE A 344 5.66 0.25 -20.57
N LEU A 345 6.71 0.02 -19.77
CA LEU A 345 6.84 0.64 -18.47
C LEU A 345 7.24 2.11 -18.55
N ASP A 346 8.04 2.51 -19.53
CA ASP A 346 8.49 3.90 -19.71
C ASP A 346 7.30 4.84 -19.99
N LYS A 347 6.25 4.36 -20.65
CA LYS A 347 4.99 5.11 -20.84
C LYS A 347 4.27 5.42 -19.52
N THR A 348 4.54 4.65 -18.47
CA THR A 348 3.93 4.82 -17.14
C THR A 348 4.85 5.58 -16.19
N ILE A 349 6.15 5.28 -16.24
CA ILE A 349 7.13 5.67 -15.23
C ILE A 349 8.11 6.74 -15.73
N ASN A 350 8.42 6.78 -17.03
CA ASN A 350 9.26 7.79 -17.68
C ASN A 350 10.64 8.00 -17.01
N ILE A 351 11.38 6.90 -16.74
CA ILE A 351 12.73 6.92 -16.14
C ILE A 351 13.85 6.61 -17.15
N GLY A 352 13.48 6.43 -18.42
CA GLY A 352 14.39 6.06 -19.48
C GLY A 352 14.49 4.55 -19.66
N ILE A 353 14.39 4.13 -20.92
CA ILE A 353 14.40 2.74 -21.35
C ILE A 353 15.62 1.99 -20.83
N ASP A 354 16.82 2.57 -20.89
CA ASP A 354 18.06 1.91 -20.45
C ASP A 354 18.04 1.56 -18.95
N ASN A 355 17.50 2.46 -18.12
CA ASN A 355 17.35 2.20 -16.69
C ASN A 355 16.36 1.07 -16.44
N ILE A 356 15.24 1.05 -17.15
CA ILE A 356 14.24 -0.02 -17.02
C ILE A 356 14.82 -1.37 -17.45
N ILE A 357 15.56 -1.40 -18.56
CA ILE A 357 16.26 -2.62 -19.02
C ILE A 357 17.23 -3.11 -17.93
N LEU A 358 18.01 -2.20 -17.33
CA LEU A 358 18.92 -2.55 -16.23
C LEU A 358 18.17 -3.15 -15.02
N ILE A 359 17.07 -2.52 -14.60
CA ILE A 359 16.26 -3.00 -13.47
C ILE A 359 15.65 -4.37 -13.80
N ALA A 360 15.10 -4.55 -15.01
CA ALA A 360 14.53 -5.82 -15.45
C ALA A 360 15.58 -6.95 -15.49
N LYS A 361 16.80 -6.65 -15.99
CA LYS A 361 17.93 -7.60 -15.95
C LYS A 361 18.29 -7.99 -14.52
N ARG A 362 18.33 -7.03 -13.59
CA ARG A 362 18.61 -7.30 -12.17
C ARG A 362 17.52 -8.13 -11.51
N PHE A 363 16.26 -7.82 -11.80
CA PHE A 363 15.11 -8.58 -11.31
C PHE A 363 15.20 -10.04 -11.76
N HIS A 364 15.42 -10.28 -13.05
CA HIS A 364 15.60 -11.63 -13.58
C HIS A 364 16.79 -12.35 -12.93
N ASN A 365 17.94 -11.67 -12.82
CA ASN A 365 19.12 -12.30 -12.22
C ASN A 365 18.87 -12.70 -10.75
N LYS A 366 18.22 -11.86 -9.94
CA LYS A 366 17.88 -12.19 -8.55
C LYS A 366 17.01 -13.45 -8.44
N LEU A 367 16.03 -13.64 -9.33
CA LEU A 367 15.24 -14.87 -9.39
C LEU A 367 16.12 -16.10 -9.63
N LEU A 368 17.05 -16.01 -10.58
CA LEU A 368 17.99 -17.09 -10.89
C LEU A 368 18.95 -17.40 -9.73
N LEU A 369 19.42 -16.37 -9.01
CA LEU A 369 20.26 -16.55 -7.83
C LEU A 369 19.49 -17.25 -6.71
N ALA A 370 18.27 -16.80 -6.40
CA ALA A 370 17.43 -17.45 -5.40
C ALA A 370 17.08 -18.90 -5.78
N GLU A 371 16.82 -19.19 -7.06
CA GLU A 371 16.52 -20.54 -7.53
C GLU A 371 17.69 -21.52 -7.29
N LYS A 372 18.93 -21.03 -7.48
CA LYS A 372 20.17 -21.82 -7.34
C LYS A 372 20.65 -21.94 -5.90
N TYR A 373 20.27 -21.01 -5.04
CA TYR A 373 20.77 -20.94 -3.67
C TYR A 373 20.29 -22.14 -2.83
N VAL A 374 21.25 -22.77 -2.15
CA VAL A 374 21.02 -23.83 -1.17
C VAL A 374 21.91 -23.52 0.03
N PRO A 375 21.34 -23.29 1.22
CA PRO A 375 22.12 -23.02 2.42
C PRO A 375 23.16 -24.12 2.68
N SER A 376 24.42 -23.72 2.85
CA SER A 376 25.53 -24.66 3.05
C SER A 376 25.53 -25.31 4.44
N ASN A 377 24.86 -24.70 5.41
CA ASN A 377 24.82 -25.10 6.82
C ASN A 377 23.46 -24.79 7.45
N LYS A 378 23.29 -25.26 8.70
CA LYS A 378 22.10 -24.96 9.49
C LYS A 378 22.24 -23.64 10.24
N ILE A 379 21.15 -22.90 10.36
CA ILE A 379 21.05 -21.62 11.06
C ILE A 379 21.21 -21.88 12.57
N PRO A 380 22.26 -21.35 13.22
CA PRO A 380 22.57 -21.69 14.60
C PRO A 380 21.73 -20.91 15.63
N CYS A 381 21.16 -19.76 15.24
CA CYS A 381 20.44 -18.87 16.13
C CYS A 381 18.92 -19.05 16.12
N GLN A 382 18.24 -18.38 17.03
CA GLN A 382 16.79 -18.29 17.01
C GLN A 382 16.32 -17.62 15.70
N THR A 383 15.38 -18.27 15.02
CA THR A 383 14.77 -17.80 13.79
C THR A 383 13.29 -17.56 14.02
N ILE A 384 12.79 -16.41 13.59
CA ILE A 384 11.39 -16.02 13.74
C ILE A 384 10.85 -15.69 12.36
N LEU A 385 9.88 -16.47 11.89
CA LEU A 385 9.16 -16.22 10.65
C LEU A 385 7.86 -15.48 10.97
N PHE A 386 7.70 -14.29 10.38
CA PHE A 386 6.46 -13.54 10.35
C PHE A 386 5.75 -13.86 9.04
N ARG A 387 4.90 -14.88 9.05
CA ARG A 387 4.17 -15.37 7.89
C ARG A 387 2.85 -14.62 7.74
N VAL A 388 2.42 -14.32 6.53
CA VAL A 388 1.11 -13.70 6.30
C VAL A 388 -0.04 -14.72 6.36
N GLN A 389 -1.20 -14.28 6.86
CA GLN A 389 -2.40 -15.10 6.99
C GLN A 389 -2.98 -15.48 5.63
N THR A 390 -3.06 -14.53 4.70
CA THR A 390 -3.51 -14.79 3.34
C THR A 390 -2.36 -15.39 2.55
N SER A 391 -2.24 -16.70 2.72
CA SER A 391 -1.31 -17.54 1.99
C SER A 391 -1.70 -17.54 0.51
N SER A 392 -0.74 -17.34 -0.39
CA SER A 392 -0.96 -17.61 -1.81
C SER A 392 -1.11 -19.12 -2.02
N GLU A 393 -1.72 -19.56 -3.13
CA GLU A 393 -1.76 -21.00 -3.52
C GLU A 393 -0.36 -21.65 -3.47
N TYR A 394 0.71 -20.85 -3.55
CA TYR A 394 2.10 -21.28 -3.55
C TYR A 394 2.66 -21.57 -2.15
N SER A 395 2.23 -20.85 -1.11
CA SER A 395 2.67 -21.13 0.26
C SER A 395 2.19 -22.49 0.79
N GLU A 396 1.16 -23.08 0.19
CA GLU A 396 0.70 -24.43 0.51
C GLU A 396 1.74 -25.50 0.16
N THR A 397 2.60 -25.23 -0.83
CA THR A 397 3.59 -26.21 -1.33
C THR A 397 4.90 -26.25 -0.55
N ILE A 398 5.24 -25.16 0.16
CA ILE A 398 6.48 -25.04 0.95
C ILE A 398 6.29 -25.32 2.44
N GLY A 399 5.05 -25.64 2.86
CA GLY A 399 4.70 -25.91 4.25
C GLY A 399 4.60 -24.66 5.11
N ASP A 400 4.21 -24.86 6.37
CA ASP A 400 3.79 -23.76 7.22
C ASP A 400 4.91 -22.82 7.68
N ASP A 401 6.15 -23.30 7.62
CA ASP A 401 7.37 -22.61 8.03
C ASP A 401 8.27 -22.26 6.84
N TYR A 402 7.76 -22.38 5.60
CA TYR A 402 8.48 -22.09 4.38
C TYR A 402 9.79 -22.90 4.22
N GLY A 403 9.80 -24.13 4.73
CA GLY A 403 10.93 -25.07 4.68
C GLY A 403 12.01 -24.82 5.73
N LEU A 404 11.83 -23.84 6.63
CA LEU A 404 12.86 -23.44 7.60
C LEU A 404 13.25 -24.56 8.58
N SER A 405 12.33 -25.44 8.96
CA SER A 405 12.63 -26.61 9.82
C SER A 405 13.76 -27.50 9.29
N THR A 406 13.97 -27.53 7.97
CA THR A 406 15.05 -28.33 7.36
C THR A 406 16.44 -27.74 7.58
N ILE A 407 16.52 -26.41 7.79
CA ILE A 407 17.78 -25.66 7.89
C ILE A 407 17.99 -24.98 9.25
N CYS A 408 16.99 -24.93 10.14
CA CYS A 408 17.19 -24.37 11.48
C CYS A 408 17.81 -25.41 12.43
N GLN A 409 18.90 -25.05 13.08
CA GLN A 409 19.43 -25.75 14.26
C GLN A 409 18.97 -25.07 15.56
N GLY A 410 18.90 -23.74 15.57
CA GLY A 410 18.34 -22.97 16.68
C GLY A 410 16.80 -23.01 16.73
N PRO A 411 16.18 -22.44 17.77
CA PRO A 411 14.72 -22.41 17.91
C PRO A 411 14.05 -21.70 16.73
N LEU A 412 13.03 -22.32 16.15
CA LEU A 412 12.20 -21.74 15.10
C LEU A 412 10.83 -21.38 15.67
N GLN A 413 10.43 -20.12 15.49
CA GLN A 413 9.09 -19.64 15.84
C GLN A 413 8.40 -19.11 14.58
N VAL A 414 7.14 -19.49 14.36
CA VAL A 414 6.31 -18.98 13.27
C VAL A 414 5.17 -18.17 13.88
N LEU A 415 5.05 -16.92 13.46
CA LEU A 415 4.02 -15.97 13.87
C LEU A 415 3.20 -15.56 12.65
N VAL A 416 1.88 -15.69 12.73
CA VAL A 416 0.98 -15.35 11.62
C VAL A 416 0.51 -13.90 11.77
N ILE A 417 0.66 -13.11 10.71
CA ILE A 417 0.29 -11.69 10.63
C ILE A 417 -0.86 -11.50 9.64
N PRO A 418 -1.91 -10.72 9.96
CA PRO A 418 -2.99 -10.46 9.03
C PRO A 418 -2.51 -9.74 7.75
N GLY A 419 -3.22 -9.98 6.65
CA GLY A 419 -2.93 -9.41 5.33
C GLY A 419 -2.28 -10.41 4.37
N ASP A 420 -1.76 -9.87 3.28
CA ASP A 420 -1.01 -10.57 2.23
C ASP A 420 0.45 -10.09 2.18
N HIS A 421 1.23 -10.66 1.26
CA HIS A 421 2.66 -10.39 1.08
C HIS A 421 3.03 -8.90 1.00
N ARG A 422 2.11 -8.02 0.56
CA ARG A 422 2.32 -6.56 0.50
C ARG A 422 1.58 -5.82 1.60
N THR A 423 0.31 -6.17 1.84
CA THR A 423 -0.56 -5.41 2.76
C THR A 423 -0.22 -5.61 4.23
N PHE A 424 0.58 -6.63 4.59
CA PHE A 424 1.06 -6.79 5.98
C PHE A 424 2.06 -5.69 6.42
N LEU A 425 2.64 -4.96 5.47
CA LEU A 425 3.50 -3.79 5.71
C LEU A 425 2.73 -2.45 5.73
N GLN A 426 1.40 -2.48 5.72
CA GLN A 426 0.57 -1.28 5.62
C GLN A 426 -0.52 -1.24 6.70
N GLY A 427 -0.98 -0.02 7.03
CA GLY A 427 -2.19 0.21 7.79
C GLY A 427 -2.17 -0.37 9.21
N GLU A 428 -3.14 -1.21 9.54
CA GLU A 428 -3.21 -1.87 10.85
C GLU A 428 -2.26 -3.07 10.96
N ASN A 429 -2.04 -3.78 9.84
CA ASN A 429 -1.23 -5.01 9.84
C ASN A 429 0.23 -4.73 10.21
N VAL A 430 0.78 -3.60 9.76
CA VAL A 430 2.15 -3.20 10.09
C VAL A 430 2.32 -2.84 11.57
N LYS A 431 1.25 -2.39 12.24
CA LYS A 431 1.27 -2.18 13.71
C LYS A 431 1.38 -3.52 14.42
N ILE A 432 0.54 -4.48 14.03
CA ILE A 432 0.56 -5.84 14.57
C ILE A 432 1.95 -6.47 14.36
N LEU A 433 2.52 -6.33 13.16
CA LEU A 433 3.88 -6.79 12.86
C LEU A 433 4.93 -6.13 13.77
N ALA A 434 4.88 -4.81 13.91
CA ALA A 434 5.82 -4.06 14.74
C ALA A 434 5.73 -4.47 16.23
N ASP A 435 4.53 -4.71 16.74
CA ASP A 435 4.30 -5.15 18.11
C ASP A 435 4.85 -6.56 18.35
N GLN A 436 4.68 -7.46 17.38
CA GLN A 436 5.24 -8.82 17.44
C GLN A 436 6.77 -8.79 17.39
N ILE A 437 7.37 -8.01 16.47
CA ILE A 437 8.83 -7.82 16.43
C ILE A 437 9.34 -7.24 17.75
N THR A 438 8.67 -6.23 18.28
CA THR A 438 9.02 -5.62 19.57
C THR A 438 8.99 -6.64 20.70
N THR A 439 7.94 -7.45 20.76
CA THR A 439 7.79 -8.50 21.78
C THR A 439 8.95 -9.48 21.74
N VAL A 440 9.30 -10.01 20.57
CA VAL A 440 10.35 -11.03 20.46
C VAL A 440 11.77 -10.48 20.61
N THR A 441 11.96 -9.19 20.29
CA THR A 441 13.27 -8.52 20.40
C THR A 441 13.52 -7.89 21.78
N CYS A 442 12.48 -7.54 22.54
CA CYS A 442 12.60 -6.90 23.85
C CYS A 442 12.31 -7.82 25.04
N ASN A 443 11.39 -8.79 24.93
CA ASN A 443 10.84 -9.50 26.10
C ASN A 443 11.42 -10.91 26.35
N SER A 444 12.31 -11.42 25.50
CA SER A 444 12.98 -12.72 25.76
C SER A 444 14.12 -12.53 26.77
N SER A 445 13.80 -12.61 28.06
CA SER A 445 14.75 -12.69 29.19
C SER A 445 14.93 -14.12 29.62
#